data_AF-A0A973PPW9-F1
#
_entry.id   AF-A0A973PPW9-F1
#
_cell.length_a   1.000
_cell.length_b   1.000
_cell.length_c   1.000
_cell.angle_alpha   90.00
_cell.angle_beta   90.00
_cell.angle_gamma   90.00
#
_symmetry.space_group_name_H-M   'P 1'
#
loop_
_entity.id
_entity.type
_entity.pdbx_description
1 polymer ?
#
loop_
_entity_poly.entity_id
_entity_poly.type
_entity_poly.pdbx_seq_one_letter_code
_entity_poly.pdbx_strand_id
1 'polypeptide(L)'
;MAAVAVEDAAELLSGPLGARVDQAVKRGPARRRELVELLRPFLAKVDPGVKRDLPVARRLLTHLIETRPVDELVDGDTLVQVVTAAAEPSRRIRKGLRWYADLPFRDELPPDLYRLRRADLVPVTHIDDIVWEGGRLKVSGFAYLAGLSVRSRRFNRATVVLRGPRWLPPVRLRTRRVLAPEA
;
A
#
# COMPACT_ATOMS: atom_id res chain seq x y z
N MET A 1 6.30 -29.35 10.77
CA MET A 1 5.89 -28.48 9.65
C MET A 1 5.92 -27.05 10.19
N ALA A 2 6.96 -26.28 9.83
CA ALA A 2 7.17 -24.95 10.40
C ALA A 2 6.10 -24.00 9.86
N ALA A 3 5.33 -23.39 10.77
CA ALA A 3 4.60 -22.18 10.46
C ALA A 3 5.65 -21.15 10.04
N VAL A 4 5.68 -20.78 8.76
CA VAL A 4 6.37 -19.57 8.32
C VAL A 4 5.85 -18.46 9.21
N ALA A 5 6.74 -17.81 9.94
CA ALA A 5 6.34 -16.80 10.93
C ALA A 5 5.44 -15.78 10.24
N VAL A 6 4.32 -15.45 10.89
CA VAL A 6 3.24 -14.60 10.36
C VAL A 6 3.79 -13.25 9.86
N GLU A 7 4.88 -12.75 10.45
CA GLU A 7 5.59 -11.54 10.01
C GLU A 7 6.36 -11.72 8.70
N ASP A 8 7.03 -12.86 8.48
CA ASP A 8 7.83 -13.12 7.27
C ASP A 8 6.97 -13.18 6.00
N ALA A 9 5.78 -13.78 6.10
CA ALA A 9 4.91 -13.98 4.94
C ALA A 9 4.33 -12.65 4.40
N ALA A 10 3.97 -11.73 5.30
CA ALA A 10 3.42 -10.42 4.93
C ALA A 10 4.48 -9.56 4.22
N GLU A 11 5.69 -9.53 4.77
CA GLU A 11 6.82 -8.80 4.20
C GLU A 11 7.25 -9.38 2.86
N LEU A 12 7.35 -10.71 2.77
CA LEU A 12 7.71 -11.41 1.53
C LEU A 12 6.69 -11.10 0.41
N LEU A 13 5.40 -11.25 0.69
CA LEU A 13 4.31 -11.01 -0.27
C LEU A 13 4.19 -9.55 -0.67
N SER A 14 4.50 -8.61 0.23
CA SER A 14 4.45 -7.17 -0.06
C SER A 14 5.73 -6.64 -0.70
N GLY A 15 6.85 -7.34 -0.53
CA GLY A 15 8.18 -6.95 -0.99
C GLY A 15 8.71 -7.86 -2.10
N PRO A 16 9.78 -8.65 -1.87
CA PRO A 16 10.52 -9.33 -2.95
C PRO A 16 9.71 -10.35 -3.76
N LEU A 17 8.78 -11.08 -3.14
CA LEU A 17 7.91 -12.00 -3.88
C LEU A 17 6.82 -11.22 -4.61
N GLY A 18 6.29 -10.17 -3.99
CA GLY A 18 5.32 -9.28 -4.61
C GLY A 18 5.83 -8.67 -5.92
N ALA A 19 7.04 -8.11 -5.91
CA ALA A 19 7.65 -7.54 -7.11
C ALA A 19 7.84 -8.60 -8.23
N ARG A 20 8.17 -9.85 -7.86
CA ARG A 20 8.29 -10.96 -8.83
C ARG A 20 6.93 -11.36 -9.42
N VAL A 21 5.88 -11.38 -8.60
CA VAL A 21 4.50 -11.62 -9.06
C VAL A 21 4.13 -10.59 -10.12
N ASP A 22 4.35 -9.31 -9.84
CA ASP A 22 3.97 -8.22 -10.75
C ASP A 22 4.76 -8.29 -12.06
N GLN A 23 6.04 -8.67 -12.00
CA GLN A 23 6.86 -8.91 -13.17
C GLN A 23 6.40 -10.13 -13.98
N ALA A 24 6.06 -11.24 -13.33
CA ALA A 24 5.58 -12.45 -13.99
C ALA A 24 4.26 -12.19 -14.73
N VAL A 25 3.34 -11.44 -14.12
CA VAL A 25 2.07 -11.02 -14.75
C VAL A 25 2.31 -10.27 -16.06
N LYS A 26 3.29 -9.36 -16.09
CA LYS A 26 3.64 -8.55 -17.27
C LYS A 26 4.36 -9.34 -18.38
N ARG A 27 4.97 -10.49 -18.07
CA ARG A 27 5.78 -11.28 -19.02
C ARG A 27 4.98 -12.25 -19.90
N GLY A 28 3.68 -12.36 -19.69
CA GLY A 28 2.75 -13.12 -20.54
C GLY A 28 2.36 -14.50 -19.99
N PRO A 29 1.53 -15.25 -20.74
CA PRO A 29 0.80 -16.43 -20.23
C PRO A 29 1.69 -17.53 -19.65
N ALA A 30 2.81 -17.85 -20.30
CA ALA A 30 3.72 -18.90 -19.82
C ALA A 30 4.25 -18.61 -18.39
N ARG A 31 4.60 -17.35 -18.10
CA ARG A 31 5.06 -16.95 -16.75
C ARG A 31 3.93 -16.79 -15.76
N ARG A 32 2.72 -16.43 -16.21
CA ARG A 32 1.53 -16.45 -15.35
C ARG A 32 1.17 -17.85 -14.91
N ARG A 33 1.29 -18.85 -15.79
CA ARG A 33 1.02 -20.26 -15.45
C ARG A 33 1.95 -20.75 -14.34
N GLU A 34 3.25 -20.60 -14.54
CA GLU A 34 4.26 -20.94 -13.53
C GLU A 34 4.01 -20.20 -12.20
N LEU A 35 3.70 -18.91 -12.27
CA LEU A 35 3.35 -18.11 -11.09
C LEU A 35 2.14 -18.72 -10.35
N VAL A 36 1.05 -19.02 -11.05
CA VAL A 36 -0.19 -19.54 -10.43
C VAL A 36 0.04 -20.92 -9.83
N GLU A 37 0.74 -21.81 -10.55
CA GLU A 37 1.06 -23.17 -10.11
C GLU A 37 1.91 -23.19 -8.83
N LEU A 38 2.90 -22.29 -8.72
CA LEU A 38 3.74 -22.19 -7.54
C LEU A 38 3.06 -21.44 -6.38
N LEU A 39 2.36 -20.36 -6.70
CA LEU A 39 1.87 -19.44 -5.68
C LEU A 39 0.56 -19.91 -5.05
N ARG A 40 -0.35 -20.56 -5.79
CA ARG A 40 -1.63 -21.02 -5.25
C ARG A 40 -1.46 -22.02 -4.08
N PRO A 41 -0.62 -23.07 -4.17
CA PRO A 41 -0.38 -23.98 -3.04
C PRO A 41 0.30 -23.30 -1.85
N PHE A 42 1.11 -22.28 -2.11
CA PHE A 42 1.72 -21.47 -1.06
C PHE A 42 0.66 -20.63 -0.33
N LEU A 43 -0.17 -19.88 -1.06
CA LEU A 43 -1.21 -19.01 -0.48
C LEU A 43 -2.25 -19.77 0.33
N ALA A 44 -2.55 -21.01 -0.07
CA ALA A 44 -3.44 -21.89 0.69
C ALA A 44 -2.93 -22.21 2.11
N LYS A 45 -1.61 -22.09 2.34
CA LYS A 45 -0.97 -22.31 3.65
C LYS A 45 -0.74 -21.01 4.43
N VAL A 46 -0.91 -19.85 3.78
CA VAL A 46 -0.74 -18.55 4.42
C VAL A 46 -1.98 -18.21 5.25
N ASP A 47 -1.75 -17.78 6.49
CA ASP A 47 -2.81 -17.36 7.40
C ASP A 47 -3.73 -16.29 6.74
N PRO A 48 -5.06 -16.42 6.83
CA PRO A 48 -5.98 -15.45 6.24
C PRO A 48 -5.83 -14.03 6.78
N GLY A 49 -5.39 -13.86 8.02
CA GLY A 49 -5.09 -12.57 8.64
C GLY A 49 -3.92 -11.86 7.97
N VAL A 50 -2.87 -12.59 7.58
CA VAL A 50 -1.76 -12.06 6.78
C VAL A 50 -2.29 -11.50 5.46
N LYS A 51 -3.04 -12.31 4.70
CA LYS A 51 -3.58 -11.91 3.39
C LYS A 51 -4.50 -10.69 3.51
N ARG A 52 -5.33 -10.66 4.54
CA ARG A 52 -6.23 -9.54 4.84
C ARG A 52 -5.47 -8.22 5.04
N ASP A 53 -4.31 -8.25 5.71
CA ASP A 53 -3.59 -7.05 6.10
C ASP A 53 -2.53 -6.61 5.07
N LEU A 54 -2.38 -7.34 3.96
CA LEU A 54 -1.59 -6.93 2.78
C LEU A 54 -2.11 -5.62 2.16
N PRO A 55 -1.22 -4.88 1.45
CA PRO A 55 -1.64 -3.81 0.56
C PRO A 55 -2.75 -4.27 -0.39
N VAL A 56 -3.70 -3.39 -0.65
CA VAL A 56 -4.98 -3.67 -1.32
C VAL A 56 -4.80 -4.39 -2.66
N ALA A 57 -3.84 -3.97 -3.50
CA ALA A 57 -3.56 -4.63 -4.77
C ALA A 57 -3.05 -6.06 -4.58
N ARG A 58 -2.16 -6.29 -3.60
CA ARG A 58 -1.66 -7.63 -3.29
C ARG A 58 -2.75 -8.52 -2.70
N ARG A 59 -3.64 -7.96 -1.88
CA ARG A 59 -4.81 -8.66 -1.35
C ARG A 59 -5.76 -9.11 -2.46
N LEU A 60 -6.01 -8.26 -3.45
CA LEU A 60 -6.79 -8.62 -4.63
C LEU A 60 -6.11 -9.71 -5.45
N LEU A 61 -4.81 -9.58 -5.73
CA LEU A 61 -4.05 -10.58 -6.48
C LEU A 61 -4.07 -11.94 -5.77
N THR A 62 -3.79 -11.97 -4.47
CA THR A 62 -3.80 -13.22 -3.69
C THR A 62 -5.19 -13.85 -3.70
N HIS A 63 -6.25 -13.05 -3.50
CA HIS A 63 -7.62 -13.54 -3.58
C HIS A 63 -7.95 -14.13 -4.96
N LEU A 64 -7.67 -13.40 -6.04
CA LEU A 64 -7.93 -13.85 -7.42
C LEU A 64 -7.17 -15.14 -7.75
N ILE A 65 -5.90 -15.23 -7.34
CA ILE A 65 -5.06 -16.41 -7.54
C ILE A 65 -5.62 -17.63 -6.80
N GLU A 66 -6.26 -17.44 -5.64
CA GLU A 66 -6.88 -18.54 -4.88
C GLU A 66 -8.24 -18.96 -5.43
N THR A 67 -9.04 -18.03 -5.98
CA THR A 67 -10.47 -18.27 -6.26
C THR A 67 -10.83 -18.43 -7.72
N ARG A 68 -10.06 -17.86 -8.67
CA ARG A 68 -10.40 -17.93 -10.10
C ARG A 68 -9.86 -19.21 -10.77
N PRO A 69 -10.44 -19.66 -11.89
CA PRO A 69 -9.87 -20.73 -12.70
C PRO A 69 -8.46 -20.39 -13.19
N VAL A 70 -7.57 -21.39 -13.28
CA VAL A 70 -6.18 -21.17 -13.70
C VAL A 70 -6.10 -20.61 -15.12
N ASP A 71 -6.89 -21.16 -16.04
CA ASP A 71 -6.89 -20.71 -17.44
C ASP A 71 -7.33 -19.25 -17.60
N GLU A 72 -8.31 -18.80 -16.79
CA GLU A 72 -8.71 -17.38 -16.74
C GLU A 72 -7.53 -16.49 -16.32
N LEU A 73 -6.78 -16.90 -15.29
CA LEU A 73 -5.65 -16.12 -14.77
C LEU A 73 -4.43 -16.11 -15.71
N VAL A 74 -4.28 -17.17 -16.51
CA VAL A 74 -3.15 -17.35 -17.43
C VAL A 74 -3.40 -16.65 -18.76
N ASP A 75 -4.53 -16.93 -19.39
CA ASP A 75 -4.83 -16.49 -20.75
C ASP A 75 -5.62 -15.18 -20.77
N GLY A 76 -6.32 -14.85 -19.67
CA GLY A 76 -7.04 -13.59 -19.52
C GLY A 76 -6.16 -12.40 -19.12
N ASP A 77 -6.82 -11.27 -18.85
CA ASP A 77 -6.19 -10.03 -18.40
C ASP A 77 -6.45 -9.74 -16.91
N THR A 78 -7.15 -10.62 -16.18
CA THR A 78 -7.56 -10.43 -14.78
C THR A 78 -6.42 -9.94 -13.88
N LEU A 79 -5.27 -10.63 -13.89
CA LEU A 79 -4.10 -10.22 -13.09
C LEU A 79 -3.42 -8.96 -13.64
N VAL A 80 -3.43 -8.77 -14.96
CA VAL A 80 -2.83 -7.60 -15.63
C VAL A 80 -3.59 -6.33 -15.25
N GLN A 81 -4.92 -6.37 -15.24
CA GLN A 81 -5.75 -5.23 -14.86
C GLN A 81 -5.41 -4.74 -13.45
N VAL A 82 -5.25 -5.65 -12.48
CA VAL A 82 -4.89 -5.29 -11.10
C VAL A 82 -3.46 -4.73 -11.04
N VAL A 83 -2.48 -5.40 -11.65
CA VAL A 83 -1.07 -4.96 -11.63
C VAL A 83 -0.89 -3.59 -12.30
N THR A 84 -1.59 -3.36 -13.41
CA THR A 84 -1.56 -2.07 -14.11
C THR A 84 -2.22 -0.98 -13.29
N ALA A 85 -3.42 -1.22 -12.74
CA ALA A 85 -4.11 -0.23 -11.91
C ALA A 85 -3.36 0.09 -10.60
N ALA A 86 -2.54 -0.83 -10.10
CA ALA A 86 -1.72 -0.64 -8.92
C ALA A 86 -0.37 0.07 -9.18
N ALA A 87 0.04 0.22 -10.44
CA ALA A 87 1.28 0.91 -10.80
C ALA A 87 1.20 2.43 -10.52
N GLU A 88 0.00 2.99 -10.51
CA GLU A 88 -0.27 4.36 -10.11
C GLU A 88 -0.96 4.40 -8.74
N PRO A 89 -0.84 5.50 -7.98
CA PRO A 89 -1.63 5.68 -6.77
C PRO A 89 -3.13 5.64 -7.09
N SER A 90 -3.76 4.48 -6.87
CA SER A 90 -5.19 4.29 -7.12
C SER A 90 -6.01 5.36 -6.42
N ARG A 91 -7.04 5.88 -7.10
CA ARG A 91 -7.97 6.83 -6.49
C ARG A 91 -8.57 6.23 -5.22
N ARG A 92 -8.67 7.02 -4.15
CA ARG A 92 -9.19 6.58 -2.86
C ARG A 92 -10.58 7.13 -2.63
N ILE A 93 -11.52 6.24 -2.30
CA ILE A 93 -12.93 6.57 -2.10
C ILE A 93 -13.25 6.46 -0.61
N ARG A 94 -13.86 7.51 -0.05
CA ARG A 94 -14.34 7.49 1.34
C ARG A 94 -15.79 7.01 1.37
N LYS A 95 -16.07 5.96 2.15
CA LYS A 95 -17.43 5.53 2.51
C LYS A 95 -17.52 5.55 4.05
N GLY A 96 -18.28 6.51 4.59
CA GLY A 96 -18.33 6.78 6.03
C GLY A 96 -16.96 7.13 6.63
N LEU A 97 -16.52 6.35 7.62
CA LEU A 97 -15.22 6.51 8.28
C LEU A 97 -14.10 5.66 7.65
N ARG A 98 -14.39 4.91 6.59
CA ARG A 98 -13.43 4.00 5.95
C ARG A 98 -13.06 4.50 4.55
N TRP A 99 -11.86 4.14 4.14
CA TRP A 99 -11.33 4.41 2.81
C TRP A 99 -11.20 3.11 2.03
N TYR A 100 -11.45 3.19 0.73
CA TYR A 100 -11.40 2.07 -0.21
C TYR A 100 -10.58 2.48 -1.43
N ALA A 101 -9.88 1.51 -2.02
CA ALA A 101 -9.22 1.69 -3.30
C ALA A 101 -10.24 1.61 -4.44
N ASP A 102 -10.07 2.47 -5.43
CA ASP A 102 -10.75 2.36 -6.73
C ASP A 102 -9.89 1.49 -7.64
N LEU A 103 -10.13 0.18 -7.60
CA LEU A 103 -9.41 -0.83 -8.36
C LEU A 103 -10.40 -1.72 -9.14
N PRO A 104 -9.92 -2.46 -10.16
CA PRO A 104 -10.75 -3.37 -10.96
C PRO A 104 -11.55 -4.38 -10.12
N PHE A 105 -12.64 -4.91 -10.70
CA PHE A 105 -13.51 -5.96 -10.14
C PHE A 105 -14.34 -5.58 -8.90
N ARG A 106 -14.41 -4.29 -8.56
CA ARG A 106 -15.12 -3.79 -7.36
C ARG A 106 -16.61 -4.16 -7.30
N ASP A 107 -17.23 -4.43 -8.43
CA ASP A 107 -18.64 -4.81 -8.54
C ASP A 107 -18.84 -6.34 -8.53
N GLU A 108 -17.75 -7.10 -8.68
CA GLU A 108 -17.74 -8.57 -8.66
C GLU A 108 -17.21 -9.15 -7.34
N LEU A 109 -16.31 -8.42 -6.66
CA LEU A 109 -15.59 -8.90 -5.50
C LEU A 109 -16.08 -8.25 -4.18
N PRO A 110 -15.93 -8.94 -3.03
CA PRO A 110 -16.34 -8.39 -1.74
C PRO A 110 -15.71 -7.03 -1.42
N PRO A 111 -16.50 -6.03 -0.94
CA PRO A 111 -16.00 -4.69 -0.65
C PRO A 111 -14.85 -4.61 0.37
N ASP A 112 -14.74 -5.57 1.30
CA ASP A 112 -13.67 -5.56 2.31
C ASP A 112 -12.28 -5.83 1.71
N LEU A 113 -12.21 -6.44 0.51
CA LEU A 113 -10.94 -6.61 -0.21
C LEU A 113 -10.36 -5.25 -0.63
N TYR A 114 -11.21 -4.28 -0.94
CA TYR A 114 -10.83 -2.94 -1.40
C TYR A 114 -10.54 -1.97 -0.26
N ARG A 115 -10.85 -2.35 0.98
CA ARG A 115 -10.70 -1.45 2.13
C ARG A 115 -9.22 -1.16 2.38
N LEU A 116 -8.87 0.13 2.45
CA LEU A 116 -7.52 0.56 2.79
C LEU A 116 -7.21 0.24 4.25
N ARG A 117 -6.02 -0.30 4.47
CA ARG A 117 -5.48 -0.69 5.78
C ARG A 117 -4.16 0.04 6.03
N ARG A 118 -3.51 -0.26 7.16
CA ARG A 118 -2.25 0.38 7.54
C ARG A 118 -1.18 0.27 6.45
N ALA A 119 -1.09 -0.88 5.79
CA ALA A 119 -0.15 -1.14 4.70
C ALA A 119 -0.39 -0.25 3.45
N ASP A 120 -1.61 0.29 3.27
CA ASP A 120 -1.96 1.19 2.17
C ASP A 120 -1.74 2.68 2.52
N LEU A 121 -1.58 2.99 3.81
CA LEU A 121 -1.50 4.34 4.34
C LEU A 121 -0.05 4.71 4.68
N VAL A 122 0.86 4.43 3.76
CA VAL A 122 2.27 4.82 3.87
C VAL A 122 2.40 6.31 3.52
N PRO A 123 2.83 7.15 4.47
CA PRO A 123 3.04 8.57 4.19
C PRO A 123 4.29 8.75 3.32
N VAL A 124 4.17 9.59 2.30
CA VAL A 124 5.30 10.20 1.63
C VAL A 124 5.74 11.37 2.49
N THR A 125 7.00 11.39 2.88
CA THR A 125 7.58 12.46 3.71
C THR A 125 8.90 12.91 3.10
N HIS A 126 9.08 14.22 3.00
CA HIS A 126 10.32 14.82 2.56
C HIS A 126 10.60 16.06 3.39
N ILE A 127 11.88 16.31 3.68
CA ILE A 127 12.35 17.51 4.35
C ILE A 127 13.16 18.26 3.30
N ASP A 128 12.75 19.49 3.02
CA ASP A 128 13.43 20.34 2.04
C ASP A 128 14.64 21.01 2.70
N ASP A 129 14.46 21.53 3.92
CA ASP A 129 15.47 22.33 4.60
C ASP A 129 15.33 22.29 6.13
N ILE A 130 16.45 22.49 6.82
CA ILE A 130 16.55 22.58 8.28
C ILE A 130 17.53 23.72 8.62
N VAL A 131 16.99 24.83 9.13
CA VAL A 131 17.78 26.02 9.44
C VAL A 131 17.50 26.57 10.82
N TRP A 132 18.51 27.20 11.42
CA TRP A 132 18.37 27.98 12.64
C TRP A 132 18.29 29.45 12.30
N GLU A 133 17.17 30.10 12.63
CA GLU A 133 16.93 31.51 12.30
C GLU A 133 16.22 32.22 13.45
N GLY A 134 16.78 33.35 13.90
CA GLY A 134 16.20 34.14 14.98
C GLY A 134 16.01 33.37 16.29
N GLY A 135 16.95 32.49 16.64
CA GLY A 135 16.87 31.67 17.85
C GLY A 135 15.87 30.51 17.77
N ARG A 136 15.36 30.18 16.57
CA ARG A 136 14.36 29.13 16.35
C ARG A 136 14.82 28.16 15.28
N LEU A 137 14.55 26.87 15.50
CA LEU A 137 14.65 25.85 14.46
C LEU A 137 13.45 25.97 13.51
N LYS A 138 13.74 26.15 12.22
CA LYS A 138 12.75 26.07 11.14
C LYS A 138 13.03 24.81 10.31
N VAL A 139 11.96 24.08 10.01
CA VAL A 139 11.98 22.89 9.16
C VAL A 139 10.92 23.07 8.08
N SER A 140 11.30 22.98 6.82
CA SER A 140 10.39 22.94 5.66
C SER A 140 10.42 21.54 5.02
N GLY A 141 9.36 21.23 4.29
CA GLY A 141 9.13 19.89 3.76
C GLY A 141 7.66 19.64 3.50
N PHE A 142 7.37 18.45 3.01
CA PHE A 142 6.02 17.99 2.77
C PHE A 142 5.79 16.60 3.35
N ALA A 143 4.54 16.36 3.73
CA ALA A 143 4.08 15.05 4.14
C ALA A 143 2.65 14.84 3.64
N TYR A 144 2.44 13.79 2.87
CA TYR A 144 1.12 13.45 2.33
C TYR A 144 0.92 11.93 2.26
N LEU A 145 -0.33 11.51 2.11
CA LEU A 145 -0.67 10.14 1.78
C LEU A 145 -1.06 10.14 0.31
N ALA A 146 -0.35 9.37 -0.52
CA ALA A 146 -0.61 9.31 -1.95
C ALA A 146 -2.09 8.98 -2.23
N GLY A 147 -2.70 9.62 -3.24
CA GLY A 147 -4.12 9.40 -3.56
C GLY A 147 -5.14 9.95 -2.54
N LEU A 148 -4.71 10.65 -1.48
CA LEU A 148 -5.62 11.38 -0.57
C LEU A 148 -5.53 12.89 -0.78
N SER A 149 -6.68 13.56 -0.66
CA SER A 149 -6.74 15.01 -0.81
C SER A 149 -5.98 15.73 0.32
N VAL A 150 -5.10 16.65 -0.08
CA VAL A 150 -4.41 17.58 0.82
C VAL A 150 -5.04 18.98 0.80
N ARG A 151 -6.28 19.16 0.32
CA ARG A 151 -6.88 20.50 0.18
C ARG A 151 -7.10 21.21 1.51
N SER A 152 -7.34 20.49 2.61
CA SER A 152 -7.55 21.12 3.93
C SER A 152 -7.16 20.23 5.11
N ARG A 153 -7.08 20.85 6.30
CA ARG A 153 -6.78 20.16 7.58
C ARG A 153 -7.80 19.09 7.97
N ARG A 154 -9.02 19.14 7.42
CA ARG A 154 -10.06 18.13 7.66
C ARG A 154 -9.75 16.81 6.94
N PHE A 155 -8.95 16.87 5.87
CA PHE A 155 -8.60 15.71 5.05
C PHE A 155 -7.19 15.19 5.32
N ASN A 156 -6.26 16.08 5.67
CA ASN A 156 -4.88 15.69 5.98
C ASN A 156 -4.29 16.59 7.09
N ARG A 157 -3.60 15.97 8.04
CA ARG A 157 -2.83 16.67 9.09
C ARG A 157 -1.41 16.11 9.16
N ALA A 158 -0.44 16.93 8.73
CA ALA A 158 0.98 16.70 8.99
C ALA A 158 1.40 17.33 10.33
N THR A 159 2.23 16.63 11.09
CA THR A 159 2.83 17.14 12.34
C THR A 159 4.30 16.74 12.36
N VAL A 160 5.17 17.66 12.76
CA VAL A 160 6.60 17.40 12.94
C VAL A 160 6.86 17.22 14.43
N VAL A 161 7.61 16.17 14.78
CA VAL A 161 7.96 15.84 16.16
C VAL A 161 9.45 15.56 16.21
N LEU A 162 10.19 16.33 17.01
CA LEU A 162 11.57 16.03 17.34
C LEU A 162 11.56 14.94 18.40
N ARG A 163 12.24 13.83 18.12
CA ARG A 163 12.45 12.76 19.09
C ARG A 163 13.92 12.75 19.49
N GLY A 164 14.17 12.93 20.79
CA GLY A 164 15.49 12.74 21.36
C GLY A 164 15.70 11.29 21.80
N PRO A 165 16.76 11.03 22.58
CA PRO A 165 16.94 9.77 23.27
C PRO A 165 15.72 9.41 24.14
N ARG A 166 15.54 8.11 24.44
CA ARG A 166 14.37 7.55 25.14
C ARG A 166 13.98 8.21 26.48
N TRP A 167 14.89 8.95 27.12
CA TRP A 167 14.63 9.65 28.39
C TRP A 167 14.18 11.10 28.22
N LEU A 168 14.22 11.67 27.01
CA LEU A 168 13.72 13.01 26.74
C LEU A 168 12.33 12.94 26.09
N PRO A 169 11.36 13.72 26.57
CA PRO A 169 10.05 13.75 25.95
C PRO A 169 10.15 14.33 24.52
N PRO A 170 9.35 13.81 23.58
CA PRO A 170 9.33 14.33 22.22
C PRO A 170 8.78 15.76 22.17
N VAL A 171 9.42 16.62 21.37
CA VAL A 171 8.99 18.02 21.17
C VAL A 171 8.16 18.11 19.91
N ARG A 172 6.86 18.41 20.05
CA ARG A 172 5.98 18.67 18.91
C ARG A 172 6.18 20.11 18.42
N LEU A 173 6.66 20.28 17.19
CA LEU A 173 6.82 21.63 16.64
C LEU A 173 5.47 22.21 16.20
N ARG A 174 5.37 23.54 16.23
CA ARG A 174 4.26 24.27 15.63
C ARG A 174 4.35 24.14 14.11
N THR A 175 3.37 23.49 13.47
CA THR A 175 3.33 23.34 12.01
C THR A 175 2.39 24.36 11.37
N ARG A 176 2.86 25.00 10.29
CA ARG A 176 2.07 25.83 9.39
C ARG A 176 1.99 25.14 8.02
N ARG A 177 0.81 25.12 7.41
CA ARG A 177 0.66 24.63 6.03
C ARG A 177 0.97 25.75 5.07
N VAL A 178 1.74 25.44 4.03
CA VAL A 178 2.01 26.32 2.89
C VAL A 178 1.56 25.57 1.64
N LEU A 179 0.98 26.28 0.68
CA LEU A 179 0.65 25.71 -0.62
C LEU A 179 1.96 25.66 -1.43
N ALA A 180 2.38 24.45 -1.82
CA ALA A 180 3.56 24.21 -2.63
C ALA A 180 3.12 23.35 -3.83
N PRO A 181 2.66 23.98 -4.94
CA PRO A 181 2.15 23.26 -6.11
C PRO A 181 3.25 22.54 -6.92
N GLU A 182 4.51 22.93 -6.74
CA GLU A 182 5.71 22.35 -7.35
C GLU A 182 6.29 21.12 -6.63
N ALA A 183 5.74 20.74 -5.47
CA ALA A 183 6.22 19.62 -4.63
C ALA A 183 5.56 18.27 -4.94
#